data_AF-A0A2T4XBL8-F1
#
_entry.id   AF-A0A2T4XBL8-F1
#
_cell.length_a   1.000
_cell.length_b   1.000
_cell.length_c   1.000
_cell.angle_alpha   90.00
_cell.angle_beta   90.00
_cell.angle_gamma   90.00
#
_symmetry.space_group_name_H-M   'P 1'
#
loop_
_entity.id
_entity.type
_entity.pdbx_description
1 polymer ?
#
loop_
_entity_poly.entity_id
_entity_poly.type
_entity_poly.pdbx_seq_one_letter_code
_entity_poly.pdbx_strand_id
1 'polypeptide(L)'
;MKLFIKILSSITCLALLAIGGLYAFTRLYDFPESQPFSGDQLYNPYLGIAGVDPLKCNWHAHTTAWGGLTNGHDSGPEMIAAYTGRGYDITGISNYHDIDEHLKHTNRLYMPNYEHGYNVFKAHKLALNAARVSYLDFPLFQLPSHKQHILELLNDNGATPIIAHPEFLHGHSLYDLKHLVNYSLLEVLNHYRISDKSWDVALSAGHPVYVNASDDTHDLVKELTFQRFTMVFSPEKSVDAVLSAMTTGAAYGVDAWAGQQSLFLVRSREIANGFVHYFQEPAGRITVIGQDGKVLQQTLNADSVRYQFSPTDTYARVFAEGKTSALYLNPVFRYAGAAVPTNYAPALRVNYFKTGIFRIAVFLVCGGILWRWTLIIKR
;
A
#
# COMPACT_ATOMS: atom_id res chain seq x y z
N MET A 1 -19.85 37.43 -26.02
CA MET A 1 -20.60 36.24 -25.57
C MET A 1 -20.40 35.01 -26.48
N LYS A 2 -20.71 35.07 -27.79
CA LYS A 2 -20.54 33.90 -28.70
C LYS A 2 -19.10 33.36 -28.77
N LEU A 3 -18.10 34.24 -28.89
CA LEU A 3 -16.68 33.82 -28.94
C LEU A 3 -16.24 33.12 -27.64
N PHE A 4 -16.61 33.67 -26.49
CA PHE A 4 -16.32 33.08 -25.18
C PHE A 4 -16.92 31.67 -25.03
N ILE A 5 -18.19 31.48 -25.41
CA ILE A 5 -18.84 30.16 -25.39
C ILE A 5 -18.11 29.17 -26.30
N LYS A 6 -17.69 29.59 -27.50
CA LYS A 6 -16.91 28.74 -28.41
C LYS A 6 -15.58 28.32 -27.79
N ILE A 7 -14.82 29.26 -27.24
CA ILE A 7 -13.54 28.98 -26.57
C ILE A 7 -13.74 28.00 -25.42
N LEU A 8 -14.68 28.28 -24.51
CA LEU A 8 -14.96 27.41 -23.38
C LEU A 8 -15.36 26.00 -23.85
N SER A 9 -16.25 25.90 -24.84
CA SER A 9 -16.67 24.61 -25.40
C SER A 9 -15.52 23.81 -26.02
N SER A 10 -14.56 24.49 -26.66
CA SER A 10 -13.36 23.85 -27.21
C SER A 10 -12.43 23.34 -26.12
N ILE A 11 -12.22 24.11 -25.06
CA ILE A 11 -11.42 23.69 -23.90
C ILE A 11 -12.06 22.47 -23.23
N THR A 12 -13.38 22.51 -23.00
CA THR A 12 -14.11 21.37 -22.42
C THR A 12 -14.05 20.15 -23.33
N CYS A 13 -14.24 20.31 -24.65
CA CYS A 13 -14.12 19.21 -25.60
C CYS A 13 -12.72 18.58 -25.54
N LEU A 14 -11.66 19.40 -25.57
CA LEU A 14 -10.29 18.93 -25.50
C LEU A 14 -10.02 18.18 -24.19
N ALA A 15 -10.46 18.72 -23.05
CA ALA A 15 -10.30 18.07 -21.75
C ALA A 15 -11.01 16.71 -21.69
N LEU A 16 -12.24 16.62 -22.18
CA LEU A 16 -12.99 15.36 -22.21
C LEU A 16 -12.35 14.34 -23.16
N LEU A 17 -11.79 14.77 -24.29
CA LEU A 17 -11.07 13.88 -25.20
C LEU A 17 -9.74 13.41 -24.62
N ALA A 18 -9.02 14.27 -23.90
CA ALA A 18 -7.81 13.88 -23.17
C ALA A 18 -8.14 12.82 -22.12
N ILE A 19 -9.19 13.04 -21.32
CA ILE A 19 -9.69 12.03 -20.36
C ILE A 19 -10.07 10.74 -21.10
N GLY A 20 -10.87 10.81 -22.16
CA GLY A 20 -11.25 9.64 -22.96
C GLY A 20 -10.04 8.90 -23.54
N GLY A 21 -8.99 9.61 -23.92
CA GLY A 21 -7.72 9.06 -24.37
C GLY A 21 -7.04 8.18 -23.30
N LEU A 22 -7.08 8.58 -22.03
CA LEU A 22 -6.57 7.75 -20.93
C LEU A 22 -7.34 6.42 -20.82
N TYR A 23 -8.67 6.46 -20.94
CA TYR A 23 -9.52 5.26 -20.94
C TYR A 23 -9.36 4.38 -22.19
N ALA A 24 -8.76 4.88 -23.27
CA ALA A 24 -8.41 4.02 -24.41
C ALA A 24 -7.30 3.00 -24.07
N PHE A 25 -6.52 3.24 -23.01
CA PHE A 25 -5.49 2.32 -22.51
C PHE A 25 -6.05 1.22 -21.59
N THR A 26 -7.34 1.26 -21.23
CA THR A 26 -7.98 0.26 -20.36
C THR A 26 -7.61 -1.17 -20.75
N ARG A 27 -7.29 -1.99 -19.74
CA ARG A 27 -7.27 -3.45 -19.82
C ARG A 27 -8.28 -3.99 -18.83
N LEU A 28 -9.21 -4.82 -19.30
CA LEU A 28 -10.15 -5.54 -18.45
C LEU A 28 -9.59 -6.92 -18.14
N TYR A 29 -9.60 -7.30 -16.87
CA TYR A 29 -9.00 -8.54 -16.39
C TYR A 29 -10.09 -9.53 -15.97
N ASP A 30 -9.87 -10.81 -16.25
CA ASP A 30 -10.55 -11.89 -15.54
C ASP A 30 -9.67 -12.24 -14.33
N PHE A 31 -10.17 -11.92 -13.14
CA PHE A 31 -9.46 -12.13 -11.89
C PHE A 31 -9.42 -13.62 -11.52
N PRO A 32 -8.32 -14.10 -10.92
CA PRO A 32 -8.29 -15.43 -10.35
C PRO A 32 -9.31 -15.55 -9.21
N GLU A 33 -9.77 -16.76 -8.94
CA GLU A 33 -10.62 -17.03 -7.79
C GLU A 33 -9.80 -16.87 -6.50
N SER A 34 -10.32 -16.09 -5.55
CA SER A 34 -9.73 -15.95 -4.22
C SER A 34 -9.92 -17.24 -3.43
N GLN A 35 -8.86 -17.78 -2.86
CA GLN A 35 -8.90 -18.98 -2.03
C GLN A 35 -8.13 -18.71 -0.74
N PRO A 36 -8.70 -18.99 0.45
CA PRO A 36 -7.98 -18.82 1.70
C PRO A 36 -6.65 -19.59 1.71
N PHE A 37 -5.71 -19.13 2.53
CA PHE A 37 -4.42 -19.80 2.74
C PHE A 37 -4.62 -21.28 3.10
N SER A 38 -3.83 -22.15 2.47
CA SER A 38 -3.93 -23.60 2.62
C SER A 38 -2.57 -24.26 2.51
N GLY A 39 -2.46 -25.49 3.03
CA GLY A 39 -1.21 -26.22 3.12
C GLY A 39 -0.98 -26.83 4.49
N ASP A 40 -0.01 -27.74 4.56
CA ASP A 40 0.37 -28.50 5.74
C ASP A 40 1.47 -27.83 6.58
N GLN A 41 2.09 -26.77 6.05
CA GLN A 41 3.11 -25.98 6.73
C GLN A 41 2.61 -24.59 7.10
N LEU A 42 3.31 -23.94 8.04
CA LEU A 42 3.07 -22.54 8.39
C LEU A 42 4.23 -21.68 7.90
N TYR A 43 3.91 -20.59 7.22
CA TYR A 43 4.87 -19.54 6.91
C TYR A 43 4.85 -18.52 8.04
N ASN A 44 5.94 -18.42 8.79
CA ASN A 44 6.12 -17.40 9.83
C ASN A 44 7.20 -16.41 9.39
N PRO A 45 6.83 -15.16 9.06
CA PRO A 45 7.78 -14.19 8.53
C PRO A 45 8.77 -13.65 9.57
N TYR A 46 8.59 -14.01 10.84
CA TYR A 46 9.43 -13.56 11.95
C TYR A 46 10.44 -14.60 12.42
N LEU A 47 10.61 -15.70 11.70
CA LEU A 47 11.69 -16.64 11.99
C LEU A 47 13.06 -15.95 11.81
N GLY A 48 13.93 -16.09 12.81
CA GLY A 48 15.30 -15.58 12.74
C GLY A 48 15.49 -14.11 13.11
N ILE A 49 14.44 -13.38 13.53
CA ILE A 49 14.57 -11.95 13.93
C ILE A 49 15.31 -11.73 15.26
N ALA A 50 15.59 -12.80 16.02
CA ALA A 50 16.18 -12.67 17.34
C ALA A 50 17.59 -12.06 17.25
N GLY A 51 17.79 -10.92 17.93
CA GLY A 51 19.05 -10.18 17.89
C GLY A 51 19.25 -9.32 16.64
N VAL A 52 18.23 -9.17 15.80
CA VAL A 52 18.22 -8.21 14.68
C VAL A 52 17.57 -6.93 15.16
N ASP A 53 18.31 -5.81 15.11
CA ASP A 53 17.76 -4.49 15.37
C ASP A 53 16.93 -4.03 14.16
N PRO A 54 15.60 -3.85 14.29
CA PRO A 54 14.77 -3.46 13.17
C PRO A 54 15.03 -2.01 12.75
N LEU A 55 14.98 -1.76 11.45
CA LEU A 55 15.06 -0.43 10.88
C LEU A 55 13.71 0.28 11.01
N LYS A 56 13.75 1.54 11.45
CA LYS A 56 12.55 2.39 11.53
C LYS A 56 12.33 3.11 10.21
N CYS A 57 11.22 2.83 9.54
CA CYS A 57 10.95 3.27 8.17
C CYS A 57 9.61 4.02 8.05
N ASN A 58 9.64 5.14 7.34
CA ASN A 58 8.45 5.78 6.78
C ASN A 58 8.50 5.65 5.26
N TRP A 59 7.36 5.43 4.61
CA TRP A 59 7.27 5.28 3.14
C TRP A 59 6.30 6.25 2.48
N HIS A 60 5.62 7.06 3.27
CA HIS A 60 4.59 7.98 2.82
C HIS A 60 4.76 9.34 3.48
N ALA A 61 5.26 10.31 2.73
CA ALA A 61 5.34 11.71 3.11
C ALA A 61 5.45 12.57 1.85
N HIS A 62 4.93 13.79 1.92
CA HIS A 62 4.83 14.70 0.79
C HIS A 62 5.59 15.98 1.10
N THR A 63 6.37 16.42 0.13
CA THR A 63 7.12 17.68 0.14
C THR A 63 6.56 18.61 -0.91
N THR A 64 7.05 19.85 -0.94
CA THR A 64 6.69 20.80 -2.00
C THR A 64 7.15 20.26 -3.35
N ALA A 65 6.18 19.82 -4.17
CA ALA A 65 6.39 19.36 -5.54
C ALA A 65 5.53 20.17 -6.52
N TRP A 66 5.83 20.07 -7.81
CA TRP A 66 5.07 20.73 -8.89
C TRP A 66 4.86 22.24 -8.68
N GLY A 67 5.83 22.94 -8.08
CA GLY A 67 5.71 24.36 -7.76
C GLY A 67 4.62 24.69 -6.74
N GLY A 68 4.25 23.72 -5.88
CA GLY A 68 3.21 23.87 -4.86
C GLY A 68 1.79 23.55 -5.35
N LEU A 69 1.63 22.93 -6.53
CA LEU A 69 0.32 22.52 -7.04
C LEU A 69 -0.27 21.32 -6.29
N THR A 70 0.60 20.45 -5.76
CA THR A 70 0.20 19.28 -4.98
C THR A 70 0.28 19.58 -3.49
N ASN A 71 -0.46 18.81 -2.68
CA ASN A 71 -0.48 19.00 -1.24
C ASN A 71 0.87 18.54 -0.66
N GLY A 72 1.62 19.44 -0.04
CA GLY A 72 2.95 19.20 0.50
C GLY A 72 3.63 20.54 0.72
N HIS A 73 4.04 20.82 1.96
CA HIS A 73 4.42 22.19 2.36
C HIS A 73 5.86 22.35 2.78
N ASP A 74 6.48 21.29 3.28
CA ASP A 74 7.90 21.30 3.66
C ASP A 74 8.79 20.98 2.46
N SER A 75 10.04 21.39 2.48
CA SER A 75 11.04 21.00 1.48
C SER A 75 11.55 19.57 1.73
N GLY A 76 12.11 18.93 0.69
CA GLY A 76 12.82 17.65 0.81
C GLY A 76 13.84 17.62 1.95
N PRO A 77 14.78 18.58 2.01
CA PRO A 77 15.78 18.65 3.09
C PRO A 77 15.17 18.79 4.50
N GLU A 78 14.11 19.58 4.68
CA GLU A 78 13.43 19.73 5.97
C GLU A 78 12.78 18.41 6.40
N MET A 79 12.09 17.74 5.49
CA MET A 79 11.46 16.44 5.74
C MET A 79 12.50 15.37 6.13
N ILE A 80 13.60 15.29 5.38
CA ILE A 80 14.71 14.38 5.66
C ILE A 80 15.31 14.65 7.03
N ALA A 81 15.57 15.92 7.35
CA ALA A 81 16.14 16.33 8.63
C ALA A 81 15.21 15.98 9.80
N ALA A 82 13.90 16.20 9.64
CA ALA A 82 12.91 15.95 10.68
C ALA A 82 12.79 14.45 11.01
N TYR A 83 12.64 13.58 10.00
CA TYR A 83 12.63 12.13 10.21
C TYR A 83 13.97 11.60 10.72
N THR A 84 15.09 12.12 10.22
CA THR A 84 16.44 11.78 10.72
C THR A 84 16.57 12.10 12.21
N GLY A 85 16.15 13.30 12.63
CA GLY A 85 16.17 13.73 14.03
C GLY A 85 15.27 12.90 14.95
N ARG A 86 14.33 12.13 14.39
CA ARG A 86 13.46 11.19 15.10
C ARG A 86 13.89 9.73 15.01
N GLY A 87 15.13 9.48 14.57
CA GLY A 87 15.75 8.17 14.55
C GLY A 87 15.18 7.22 13.50
N TYR A 88 14.57 7.74 12.44
CA TYR A 88 14.21 6.92 11.28
C TYR A 88 15.49 6.53 10.55
N ASP A 89 15.58 5.27 10.12
CA ASP A 89 16.63 4.76 9.25
C ASP A 89 16.32 5.09 7.79
N ILE A 90 15.04 5.04 7.41
CA ILE A 90 14.59 5.33 6.05
C ILE A 90 13.45 6.35 6.07
N THR A 91 13.62 7.39 5.26
CA THR A 91 12.63 8.45 5.04
C THR A 91 12.13 8.37 3.61
N GLY A 92 10.98 7.74 3.38
CA GLY A 92 10.31 7.78 2.09
C GLY A 92 9.64 9.14 1.90
N ILE A 93 10.02 9.84 0.83
CA ILE A 93 9.28 10.98 0.27
C ILE A 93 8.62 10.50 -1.00
N SER A 94 7.29 10.50 -1.00
CA SER A 94 6.43 9.85 -1.99
C SER A 94 5.54 10.87 -2.69
N ASN A 95 6.12 11.94 -3.23
CA ASN A 95 5.34 13.01 -3.87
C ASN A 95 4.41 12.48 -4.96
N TYR A 96 3.29 13.16 -5.19
CA TYR A 96 2.35 12.82 -6.26
C TYR A 96 3.04 12.80 -7.62
N HIS A 97 3.19 11.61 -8.22
CA HIS A 97 3.82 11.42 -9.54
C HIS A 97 5.19 12.11 -9.69
N ASP A 98 5.97 12.19 -8.62
CA ASP A 98 7.29 12.82 -8.60
C ASP A 98 8.22 12.05 -7.66
N ILE A 99 9.42 11.73 -8.12
CA ILE A 99 10.42 11.02 -7.31
C ILE A 99 11.39 12.05 -6.76
N ASP A 100 11.38 12.19 -5.43
CA ASP A 100 12.34 13.05 -4.73
C ASP A 100 13.77 12.48 -4.86
N GLU A 101 14.72 13.33 -5.24
CA GLU A 101 16.14 12.94 -5.38
C GLU A 101 17.03 13.49 -4.24
N HIS A 102 16.49 14.26 -3.28
CA HIS A 102 17.33 14.91 -2.25
C HIS A 102 18.10 13.90 -1.41
N LEU A 103 17.49 12.76 -1.07
CA LEU A 103 18.15 11.69 -0.31
C LEU A 103 19.31 11.03 -1.06
N LYS A 104 19.27 10.98 -2.40
CA LYS A 104 20.31 10.39 -3.26
C LYS A 104 21.68 11.02 -3.06
N HIS A 105 21.71 12.26 -2.59
CA HIS A 105 22.91 13.05 -2.35
C HIS A 105 23.37 13.03 -0.89
N THR A 106 22.82 12.14 -0.07
CA THR A 106 23.18 11.96 1.35
C THR A 106 23.87 10.60 1.56
N ASN A 107 24.38 10.36 2.76
CA ASN A 107 24.92 9.05 3.17
C ASN A 107 23.83 8.08 3.68
N ARG A 108 22.56 8.43 3.51
CA ARG A 108 21.42 7.63 3.96
C ARG A 108 20.99 6.65 2.88
N LEU A 109 20.27 5.60 3.30
CA LEU A 109 19.69 4.66 2.36
C LEU A 109 18.60 5.37 1.53
N TYR A 110 18.83 5.49 0.22
CA TYR A 110 17.88 6.09 -0.71
C TYR A 110 17.10 4.99 -1.44
N MET A 111 15.78 5.05 -1.33
CA MET A 111 14.87 4.18 -2.08
C MET A 111 13.85 5.06 -2.81
N PRO A 112 13.96 5.22 -4.14
CA PRO A 112 13.09 6.12 -4.90
C PRO A 112 11.64 5.68 -4.77
N ASN A 113 10.73 6.60 -4.48
CA ASN A 113 9.31 6.28 -4.40
C ASN A 113 8.46 7.51 -4.71
N TYR A 114 7.19 7.28 -5.06
CA TYR A 114 6.22 8.33 -5.36
C TYR A 114 4.80 7.79 -5.11
N GLU A 115 3.85 8.68 -4.84
CA GLU A 115 2.43 8.32 -4.77
C GLU A 115 1.80 8.43 -6.17
N HIS A 116 1.31 7.29 -6.66
CA HIS A 116 0.63 7.17 -7.94
C HIS A 116 -0.89 7.27 -7.76
N GLY A 117 -1.45 8.35 -8.29
CA GLY A 117 -2.88 8.47 -8.58
C GLY A 117 -3.31 9.92 -8.59
N TYR A 118 -4.12 10.30 -9.58
CA TYR A 118 -4.85 11.58 -9.61
C TYR A 118 -6.35 11.36 -9.78
N ASN A 119 -6.81 10.13 -9.55
CA ASN A 119 -8.21 9.76 -9.49
C ASN A 119 -8.99 10.54 -8.42
N VAL A 120 -10.20 11.01 -8.76
CA VAL A 120 -11.05 11.79 -7.86
C VAL A 120 -11.48 11.06 -6.58
N PHE A 121 -11.49 9.72 -6.59
CA PHE A 121 -11.80 8.88 -5.42
C PHE A 121 -10.55 8.43 -4.66
N LYS A 122 -9.37 8.98 -4.98
CA LYS A 122 -8.12 8.73 -4.24
C LYS A 122 -7.71 7.26 -4.20
N ALA A 123 -7.88 6.54 -5.32
CA ALA A 123 -7.41 5.16 -5.50
C ALA A 123 -5.87 5.07 -5.62
N HIS A 124 -5.13 5.66 -4.68
CA HIS A 124 -3.69 5.84 -4.76
C HIS A 124 -2.91 4.57 -4.42
N LYS A 125 -1.68 4.53 -4.92
CA LYS A 125 -0.72 3.46 -4.67
C LYS A 125 0.65 4.11 -4.45
N LEU A 126 1.46 3.58 -3.54
CA LEU A 126 2.88 3.96 -3.51
C LEU A 126 3.64 3.07 -4.49
N ALA A 127 4.51 3.68 -5.28
CA ALA A 127 5.41 2.99 -6.18
C ALA A 127 6.80 2.94 -5.54
N LEU A 128 7.04 1.93 -4.71
CA LEU A 128 8.28 1.83 -3.94
C LEU A 128 9.43 1.29 -4.81
N ASN A 129 10.62 1.87 -4.68
CA ASN A 129 11.80 1.56 -5.50
C ASN A 129 11.57 1.69 -7.01
N ALA A 130 10.74 2.65 -7.43
CA ALA A 130 10.41 2.83 -8.83
C ALA A 130 11.60 3.37 -9.64
N ALA A 131 11.88 2.76 -10.80
CA ALA A 131 12.94 3.23 -11.69
C ALA A 131 12.61 4.58 -12.38
N ARG A 132 11.31 4.87 -12.54
CA ARG A 132 10.78 6.11 -13.13
C ARG A 132 9.32 6.29 -12.75
N VAL A 133 8.80 7.51 -12.88
CA VAL A 133 7.37 7.80 -12.72
C VAL A 133 6.57 7.21 -13.89
N SER A 134 5.45 6.59 -13.57
CA SER A 134 4.38 6.31 -14.52
C SER A 134 3.23 7.30 -14.33
N TYR A 135 2.80 7.94 -15.43
CA TYR A 135 1.77 9.00 -15.43
C TYR A 135 0.38 8.55 -15.89
N LEU A 136 0.25 7.34 -16.45
CA LEU A 136 -1.05 6.82 -16.85
C LEU A 136 -1.88 6.54 -15.60
N ASP A 137 -3.02 7.20 -15.46
CA ASP A 137 -4.04 6.90 -14.46
C ASP A 137 -5.44 7.14 -15.09
N PHE A 138 -6.48 6.70 -14.40
CA PHE A 138 -7.86 6.87 -14.83
C PHE A 138 -8.55 7.88 -13.91
N PRO A 139 -8.73 9.14 -14.33
CA PRO A 139 -9.03 10.25 -13.40
C PRO A 139 -10.44 10.21 -12.79
N LEU A 140 -11.38 9.51 -13.44
CA LEU A 140 -12.81 9.50 -13.07
C LEU A 140 -13.22 8.20 -12.36
N PHE A 141 -13.88 7.27 -13.06
CA PHE A 141 -14.33 6.00 -12.49
C PHE A 141 -13.33 4.88 -12.74
N GLN A 142 -12.79 4.31 -11.66
CA GLN A 142 -11.92 3.14 -11.73
C GLN A 142 -12.68 1.86 -11.41
N LEU A 143 -12.79 0.99 -12.42
CA LEU A 143 -13.16 -0.41 -12.21
C LEU A 143 -12.01 -1.15 -11.50
N PRO A 144 -12.27 -2.30 -10.86
CA PRO A 144 -11.20 -3.14 -10.32
C PRO A 144 -10.10 -3.42 -11.35
N SER A 145 -10.46 -3.66 -12.62
CA SER A 145 -9.49 -3.85 -13.68
C SER A 145 -8.64 -2.62 -14.01
N HIS A 146 -9.14 -1.39 -13.83
CA HIS A 146 -8.32 -0.18 -13.96
C HIS A 146 -7.31 -0.12 -12.81
N LYS A 147 -7.73 -0.41 -11.58
CA LYS A 147 -6.84 -0.46 -10.41
C LYS A 147 -5.76 -1.53 -10.56
N GLN A 148 -6.13 -2.73 -11.06
CA GLN A 148 -5.19 -3.79 -11.40
C GLN A 148 -4.23 -3.36 -12.51
N HIS A 149 -4.74 -2.70 -13.56
CA HIS A 149 -3.88 -2.24 -14.66
C HIS A 149 -2.76 -1.32 -14.16
N ILE A 150 -3.07 -0.43 -13.22
CA ILE A 150 -2.07 0.42 -12.59
C ILE A 150 -1.07 -0.40 -11.77
N LEU A 151 -1.50 -1.40 -11.00
CA LEU A 151 -0.58 -2.29 -10.28
C LEU A 151 0.39 -3.00 -11.24
N GLU A 152 -0.11 -3.55 -12.35
CA GLU A 152 0.75 -4.18 -13.37
C GLU A 152 1.74 -3.17 -13.96
N LEU A 153 1.29 -1.95 -14.27
CA LEU A 153 2.14 -0.90 -14.82
C LEU A 153 3.26 -0.49 -13.86
N LEU A 154 2.98 -0.45 -12.56
CA LEU A 154 3.99 -0.15 -11.53
C LEU A 154 5.01 -1.31 -11.42
N ASN A 155 4.55 -2.56 -11.40
CA ASN A 155 5.44 -3.73 -11.41
C ASN A 155 6.32 -3.78 -12.67
N ASP A 156 5.74 -3.53 -13.85
CA ASP A 156 6.45 -3.47 -15.13
C ASP A 156 7.53 -2.35 -15.14
N ASN A 157 7.37 -1.33 -14.29
CA ASN A 157 8.33 -0.26 -14.07
C ASN A 157 9.41 -0.59 -13.01
N GLY A 158 9.43 -1.83 -12.50
CA GLY A 158 10.35 -2.29 -11.46
C GLY A 158 9.98 -1.82 -10.06
N ALA A 159 8.82 -1.20 -9.86
CA ALA A 159 8.38 -0.78 -8.54
C ALA A 159 7.77 -1.95 -7.76
N THR A 160 7.82 -1.88 -6.43
CA THR A 160 7.01 -2.68 -5.52
C THR A 160 5.75 -1.88 -5.17
N PRO A 161 4.56 -2.26 -5.67
CA PRO A 161 3.35 -1.49 -5.40
C PRO A 161 2.85 -1.69 -3.98
N ILE A 162 2.48 -0.58 -3.33
CA ILE A 162 1.72 -0.55 -2.08
C ILE A 162 0.35 0.03 -2.39
N ILE A 163 -0.74 -0.63 -1.98
CA ILE A 163 -2.04 0.06 -1.99
C ILE A 163 -2.05 1.06 -0.82
N ALA A 164 -2.18 2.35 -1.13
CA ALA A 164 -2.18 3.43 -0.15
C ALA A 164 -3.59 3.66 0.39
N HIS A 165 -3.70 4.00 1.67
CA HIS A 165 -4.92 4.42 2.39
C HIS A 165 -6.25 3.96 1.76
N PRO A 166 -6.51 2.64 1.63
CA PRO A 166 -7.60 2.11 0.79
C PRO A 166 -8.99 2.69 1.13
N GLU A 167 -9.22 3.01 2.41
CA GLU A 167 -10.48 3.56 2.90
C GLU A 167 -10.65 5.08 2.67
N PHE A 168 -9.61 5.78 2.22
CA PHE A 168 -9.67 7.21 1.95
C PHE A 168 -10.48 7.48 0.67
N LEU A 169 -11.58 8.22 0.81
CA LEU A 169 -12.60 8.47 -0.22
C LEU A 169 -13.07 7.22 -0.98
N HIS A 170 -12.99 6.04 -0.35
CA HIS A 170 -13.31 4.75 -0.95
C HIS A 170 -12.48 4.43 -2.21
N GLY A 171 -11.21 4.86 -2.23
CA GLY A 171 -10.27 4.61 -3.32
C GLY A 171 -10.11 3.13 -3.65
N HIS A 172 -10.14 2.26 -2.65
CA HIS A 172 -10.17 0.80 -2.81
C HIS A 172 -11.24 0.19 -1.91
N SER A 173 -12.20 -0.49 -2.53
CA SER A 173 -13.27 -1.19 -1.83
C SER A 173 -12.78 -2.54 -1.28
N LEU A 174 -13.55 -3.13 -0.37
CA LEU A 174 -13.31 -4.51 0.08
C LEU A 174 -13.40 -5.51 -1.09
N TYR A 175 -14.22 -5.23 -2.11
CA TYR A 175 -14.23 -6.04 -3.34
C TYR A 175 -12.88 -5.95 -4.05
N ASP A 176 -12.28 -4.75 -4.14
CA ASP A 176 -10.96 -4.60 -4.75
C ASP A 176 -9.91 -5.42 -3.97
N LEU A 177 -9.86 -5.27 -2.65
CA LEU A 177 -8.85 -5.96 -1.82
C LEU A 177 -9.02 -7.49 -1.79
N LYS A 178 -10.23 -7.98 -2.06
CA LYS A 178 -10.47 -9.42 -2.24
C LYS A 178 -9.92 -9.95 -3.57
N HIS A 179 -9.86 -9.15 -4.63
CA HIS A 179 -9.61 -9.63 -6.00
C HIS A 179 -8.33 -9.09 -6.65
N LEU A 180 -7.84 -7.91 -6.26
CA LEU A 180 -6.60 -7.37 -6.76
C LEU A 180 -5.43 -8.28 -6.35
N VAL A 181 -4.45 -8.38 -7.23
CA VAL A 181 -3.28 -9.25 -7.10
C VAL A 181 -2.02 -8.49 -7.54
N ASN A 182 -0.84 -9.11 -7.42
CA ASN A 182 0.45 -8.55 -7.81
C ASN A 182 0.82 -7.26 -7.05
N TYR A 183 0.45 -7.19 -5.77
CA TYR A 183 0.95 -6.18 -4.84
C TYR A 183 1.32 -6.86 -3.53
N SER A 184 2.42 -6.44 -2.91
CA SER A 184 2.97 -7.14 -1.74
C SER A 184 2.65 -6.45 -0.42
N LEU A 185 2.24 -5.17 -0.48
CA LEU A 185 2.10 -4.32 0.69
C LEU A 185 0.77 -3.56 0.66
N LEU A 186 0.16 -3.40 1.84
CA LEU A 186 -1.04 -2.59 2.05
C LEU A 186 -0.76 -1.58 3.13
N GLU A 187 -1.05 -0.31 2.88
CA GLU A 187 -1.01 0.70 3.92
C GLU A 187 -2.21 0.53 4.86
N VAL A 188 -1.93 -0.10 6.00
CA VAL A 188 -2.91 -0.35 7.05
C VAL A 188 -3.03 0.84 7.97
N LEU A 189 -1.92 1.54 8.23
CA LEU A 189 -1.88 2.69 9.13
C LEU A 189 -1.33 3.91 8.40
N ASN A 190 -2.10 4.99 8.40
CA ASN A 190 -1.64 6.34 8.03
C ASN A 190 -2.36 7.43 8.83
N HIS A 191 -1.95 8.69 8.65
CA HIS A 191 -2.52 9.87 9.31
C HIS A 191 -4.04 9.83 9.33
N TYR A 192 -4.66 9.52 8.19
CA TYR A 192 -6.09 9.66 7.95
C TYR A 192 -6.91 8.42 8.32
N ARG A 193 -6.37 7.21 8.21
CA ARG A 193 -7.14 5.95 8.26
C ARG A 193 -6.38 4.80 8.94
N ILE A 194 -7.15 3.95 9.61
CA ILE A 194 -6.73 2.60 10.02
C ILE A 194 -7.56 1.64 9.18
N SER A 195 -6.88 0.83 8.37
CA SER A 195 -7.47 -0.03 7.33
C SER A 195 -7.23 -1.52 7.63
N ASP A 196 -7.30 -1.90 8.91
CA ASP A 196 -7.06 -3.28 9.36
C ASP A 196 -8.14 -4.26 8.88
N LYS A 197 -9.40 -3.82 8.81
CA LYS A 197 -10.48 -4.59 8.16
C LYS A 197 -10.20 -4.85 6.69
N SER A 198 -9.73 -3.82 5.99
CA SER A 198 -9.31 -3.89 4.59
C SER A 198 -8.16 -4.89 4.41
N TRP A 199 -7.21 -4.90 5.34
CA TRP A 199 -6.13 -5.89 5.38
C TRP A 199 -6.63 -7.31 5.62
N ASP A 200 -7.53 -7.51 6.60
CA ASP A 200 -8.13 -8.82 6.88
C ASP A 200 -8.88 -9.39 5.68
N VAL A 201 -9.54 -8.56 4.87
CA VAL A 201 -10.20 -9.02 3.64
C VAL A 201 -9.19 -9.55 2.62
N ALA A 202 -8.05 -8.88 2.43
CA ALA A 202 -6.99 -9.37 1.54
C ALA A 202 -6.38 -10.69 2.06
N LEU A 203 -6.06 -10.76 3.36
CA LEU A 203 -5.54 -11.98 3.98
C LEU A 203 -6.54 -13.14 3.89
N SER A 204 -7.82 -12.86 4.12
CA SER A 204 -8.90 -13.83 4.04
C SER A 204 -9.12 -14.37 2.63
N ALA A 205 -8.75 -13.60 1.61
CA ALA A 205 -8.74 -14.00 0.21
C ALA A 205 -7.52 -14.85 -0.18
N GLY A 206 -6.59 -15.10 0.76
CA GLY A 206 -5.35 -15.85 0.55
C GLY A 206 -4.22 -15.03 -0.05
N HIS A 207 -4.29 -13.70 0.01
CA HIS A 207 -3.25 -12.82 -0.52
C HIS A 207 -2.19 -12.58 0.55
N PRO A 208 -0.94 -13.06 0.39
CA PRO A 208 0.16 -12.77 1.32
C PRO A 208 0.62 -11.33 1.13
N VAL A 209 -0.17 -10.42 1.70
CA VAL A 209 0.00 -8.97 1.66
C VAL A 209 0.40 -8.51 3.04
N TYR A 210 1.52 -7.80 3.12
CA TYR A 210 2.12 -7.40 4.37
C TYR A 210 1.82 -5.94 4.73
N VAL A 211 1.88 -5.65 6.01
CA VAL A 211 1.58 -4.33 6.57
C VAL A 211 2.59 -3.30 6.09
N ASN A 212 2.07 -2.18 5.62
CA ASN A 212 2.75 -0.89 5.59
C ASN A 212 2.09 0.04 6.59
N ALA A 213 2.90 0.70 7.40
CA ALA A 213 2.52 1.79 8.28
C ALA A 213 3.42 2.98 7.98
N SER A 214 2.83 4.14 7.71
CA SER A 214 3.54 5.37 7.36
C SER A 214 2.71 6.56 7.82
N ASP A 215 3.31 7.75 7.91
CA ASP A 215 2.55 8.90 8.41
C ASP A 215 1.59 9.43 7.34
N ASP A 216 1.95 9.48 6.05
CA ASP A 216 1.24 10.28 5.03
C ASP A 216 1.22 11.78 5.39
N THR A 217 2.37 12.26 5.88
CA THR A 217 2.56 13.65 6.30
C THR A 217 2.68 14.59 5.11
N HIS A 218 1.99 15.72 5.19
CA HIS A 218 2.01 16.81 4.21
C HIS A 218 2.55 18.13 4.81
N ASP A 219 2.56 18.26 6.14
CA ASP A 219 3.02 19.45 6.86
C ASP A 219 3.56 19.08 8.26
N LEU A 220 4.87 19.25 8.48
CA LEU A 220 5.56 18.90 9.73
C LEU A 220 5.08 19.71 10.95
N VAL A 221 4.44 20.87 10.73
CA VAL A 221 4.00 21.78 11.78
C VAL A 221 2.52 21.58 12.07
N LYS A 222 1.69 21.42 11.03
CA LYS A 222 0.23 21.34 11.16
C LYS A 222 -0.29 19.92 11.41
N GLU A 223 0.50 18.89 11.13
CA GLU A 223 0.07 17.50 11.27
C GLU A 223 0.85 16.76 12.36
N LEU A 224 0.15 15.80 12.99
CA LEU A 224 0.77 14.86 13.90
C LEU A 224 1.62 13.86 13.10
N THR A 225 2.90 14.21 12.93
CA THR A 225 3.91 13.40 12.25
C THR A 225 4.67 12.51 13.23
N PHE A 226 5.31 11.45 12.72
CA PHE A 226 6.10 10.46 13.46
C PHE A 226 5.29 9.49 14.32
N GLN A 227 4.00 9.36 14.04
CA GLN A 227 3.07 8.51 14.79
C GLN A 227 3.04 7.11 14.20
N ARG A 228 3.12 6.97 12.87
CA ARG A 228 2.89 5.70 12.18
C ARG A 228 4.08 5.36 11.30
N PHE A 229 4.63 4.19 11.53
CA PHE A 229 5.85 3.76 10.86
C PHE A 229 5.98 2.25 10.85
N THR A 230 6.81 1.75 9.94
CA THR A 230 7.09 0.32 9.79
C THR A 230 8.44 0.01 10.40
N MET A 231 8.52 -1.02 11.23
CA MET A 231 9.77 -1.58 11.73
C MET A 231 10.14 -2.79 10.86
N VAL A 232 11.30 -2.75 10.22
CA VAL A 232 11.73 -3.76 9.22
C VAL A 232 12.94 -4.54 9.74
N PHE A 233 12.81 -5.87 9.87
CA PHE A 233 13.92 -6.75 10.23
C PHE A 233 14.75 -7.10 9.00
N SER A 234 15.59 -6.15 8.58
CA SER A 234 16.53 -6.35 7.49
C SER A 234 17.90 -6.81 8.04
N PRO A 235 18.54 -7.84 7.46
CA PRO A 235 19.87 -8.29 7.88
C PRO A 235 20.97 -7.25 7.59
N GLU A 236 20.71 -6.33 6.66
CA GLU A 236 21.62 -5.26 6.27
C GLU A 236 20.86 -3.98 5.88
N LYS A 237 21.54 -2.83 5.91
CA LYS A 237 20.97 -1.54 5.49
C LYS A 237 21.14 -1.32 3.98
N SER A 238 20.60 -2.23 3.16
CA SER A 238 20.58 -2.13 1.69
C SER A 238 19.14 -2.08 1.16
N VAL A 239 18.96 -1.51 -0.04
CA VAL A 239 17.62 -1.40 -0.68
C VAL A 239 17.01 -2.79 -0.87
N ASP A 240 17.79 -3.72 -1.41
CA ASP A 240 17.33 -5.07 -1.74
C ASP A 240 16.97 -5.88 -0.49
N ALA A 241 17.78 -5.80 0.57
CA ALA A 241 17.50 -6.51 1.81
C ALA A 241 16.26 -5.96 2.52
N VAL A 242 16.08 -4.64 2.51
CA VAL A 242 14.90 -3.98 3.10
C VAL A 242 13.64 -4.34 2.32
N LEU A 243 13.67 -4.25 0.99
CA LEU A 243 12.55 -4.64 0.13
C LEU A 243 12.22 -6.12 0.29
N SER A 244 13.24 -6.99 0.35
CA SER A 244 13.04 -8.41 0.62
C SER A 244 12.33 -8.59 1.96
N ALA A 245 12.84 -8.00 3.05
CA ALA A 245 12.22 -8.13 4.36
C ALA A 245 10.75 -7.65 4.37
N MET A 246 10.45 -6.53 3.70
CA MET A 246 9.06 -6.05 3.58
C MET A 246 8.18 -6.99 2.77
N THR A 247 8.65 -7.44 1.60
CA THR A 247 7.88 -8.28 0.67
C THR A 247 7.82 -9.75 1.07
N THR A 248 8.57 -10.15 2.10
CA THR A 248 8.45 -11.45 2.78
C THR A 248 7.85 -11.32 4.18
N GLY A 249 7.37 -10.13 4.57
CA GLY A 249 6.63 -9.90 5.81
C GLY A 249 7.47 -9.81 7.09
N ALA A 250 8.81 -9.80 7.01
CA ALA A 250 9.72 -9.64 8.14
C ALA A 250 9.75 -8.18 8.63
N ALA A 251 8.56 -7.63 8.91
CA ALA A 251 8.32 -6.26 9.33
C ALA A 251 7.04 -6.21 10.17
N TYR A 252 6.79 -5.12 10.90
CA TYR A 252 5.52 -4.86 11.56
C TYR A 252 5.18 -3.37 11.52
N GLY A 253 3.88 -3.07 11.52
CA GLY A 253 3.39 -1.70 11.61
C GLY A 253 3.31 -1.24 13.06
N VAL A 254 3.59 0.04 13.29
CA VAL A 254 3.50 0.69 14.60
C VAL A 254 2.52 1.85 14.51
N ASP A 255 1.59 1.92 15.47
CA ASP A 255 0.82 3.11 15.80
C ASP A 255 1.32 3.64 17.15
N ALA A 256 2.21 4.63 17.13
CA ALA A 256 2.82 5.23 18.30
C ALA A 256 2.10 6.54 18.65
N TRP A 257 1.67 6.68 19.90
CA TRP A 257 1.04 7.89 20.41
C TRP A 257 2.12 8.88 20.86
N ALA A 258 2.03 10.11 20.35
CA ALA A 258 3.05 11.15 20.50
C ALA A 258 4.46 10.75 19.98
N GLY A 259 4.51 9.80 19.04
CA GLY A 259 5.71 9.30 18.38
C GLY A 259 6.59 8.43 19.27
N GLN A 260 6.06 7.93 20.38
CA GLN A 260 6.79 7.12 21.35
C GLN A 260 6.38 5.66 21.25
N GLN A 261 7.31 4.80 20.83
CA GLN A 261 7.10 3.35 20.85
C GLN A 261 7.49 2.78 22.22
N SER A 262 6.57 2.05 22.84
CA SER A 262 6.76 1.41 24.16
C SER A 262 6.79 -0.12 24.09
N LEU A 263 6.51 -0.70 22.93
CA LEU A 263 6.43 -2.14 22.73
C LEU A 263 7.23 -2.53 21.48
N PHE A 264 8.00 -3.61 21.58
CA PHE A 264 8.86 -4.10 20.50
C PHE A 264 8.71 -5.61 20.40
N LEU A 265 8.60 -6.14 19.18
CA LEU A 265 8.72 -7.58 18.92
C LEU A 265 10.20 -7.94 18.94
N VAL A 266 10.61 -8.88 19.80
CA VAL A 266 12.04 -9.24 19.97
C VAL A 266 12.38 -10.63 19.47
N ARG A 267 11.39 -11.51 19.37
CA ARG A 267 11.58 -12.89 18.91
C ARG A 267 10.27 -13.52 18.47
N SER A 268 10.33 -14.37 17.44
CA SER A 268 9.31 -15.37 17.18
C SER A 268 9.94 -16.77 17.16
N ARG A 269 9.17 -17.77 17.60
CA ARG A 269 9.51 -19.18 17.42
C ARG A 269 8.30 -19.93 16.88
N GLU A 270 8.59 -20.96 16.11
CA GLU A 270 7.59 -21.97 15.77
C GLU A 270 7.39 -22.96 16.91
N ILE A 271 6.18 -23.49 16.97
CA ILE A 271 5.81 -24.68 17.72
C ILE A 271 5.06 -25.61 16.77
N ALA A 272 4.83 -26.86 17.18
CA ALA A 272 4.06 -27.80 16.36
C ALA A 272 2.74 -27.16 15.93
N ASN A 273 2.53 -26.91 14.62
CA ASN A 273 1.33 -26.26 14.06
C ASN A 273 0.92 -24.93 14.75
N GLY A 274 1.89 -24.08 15.10
CA GLY A 274 1.63 -22.77 15.69
C GLY A 274 2.87 -21.91 15.88
N PHE A 275 2.73 -20.82 16.63
CA PHE A 275 3.84 -19.90 16.91
C PHE A 275 3.82 -19.39 18.36
N VAL A 276 4.95 -18.79 18.77
CA VAL A 276 5.02 -17.90 19.92
C VAL A 276 5.75 -16.62 19.53
N HIS A 277 5.12 -15.46 19.76
CA HIS A 277 5.78 -14.15 19.67
C HIS A 277 6.13 -13.64 21.05
N TYR A 278 7.29 -13.00 21.17
CA TYR A 278 7.82 -12.40 22.39
C TYR A 278 8.04 -10.92 22.18
N PHE A 279 7.60 -10.13 23.15
CA PHE A 279 7.74 -8.70 23.21
C PHE A 279 8.76 -8.31 24.28
N GLN A 280 9.40 -7.15 24.11
CA GLN A 280 10.38 -6.65 25.08
C GLN A 280 9.76 -6.34 26.45
N GLU A 281 8.52 -5.83 26.43
CA GLU A 281 7.77 -5.41 27.61
C GLU A 281 6.38 -6.08 27.59
N PRO A 282 5.71 -6.23 28.74
CA PRO A 282 4.34 -6.71 28.78
C PRO A 282 3.39 -5.77 28.02
N ALA A 283 2.69 -6.32 27.04
CA ALA A 283 1.56 -5.66 26.39
C ALA A 283 0.33 -5.75 27.30
N GLY A 284 -0.44 -4.66 27.40
CA GLY A 284 -1.69 -4.64 28.15
C GLY A 284 -2.71 -5.61 27.56
N ARG A 285 -2.73 -5.73 26.23
CA ARG A 285 -3.56 -6.67 25.48
C ARG A 285 -2.84 -7.18 24.24
N ILE A 286 -2.91 -8.48 24.02
CA ILE A 286 -2.45 -9.15 22.80
C ILE A 286 -3.63 -9.92 22.21
N THR A 287 -3.98 -9.65 20.97
CA THR A 287 -5.10 -10.27 20.26
C THR A 287 -4.57 -11.03 19.05
N VAL A 288 -4.91 -12.31 18.96
CA VAL A 288 -4.68 -13.14 17.77
C VAL A 288 -5.93 -13.08 16.91
N ILE A 289 -5.78 -12.72 15.64
CA ILE A 289 -6.86 -12.43 14.70
C ILE A 289 -6.66 -13.33 13.47
N GLY A 290 -7.71 -14.03 13.04
CA GLY A 290 -7.71 -14.90 11.88
C GLY A 290 -8.74 -14.50 10.84
N GLN A 291 -9.19 -15.49 10.07
CA GLN A 291 -10.12 -15.35 8.95
C GLN A 291 -11.26 -14.35 9.22
N ASP A 292 -11.47 -13.46 8.25
CA ASP A 292 -12.46 -12.37 8.24
C ASP A 292 -12.34 -11.39 9.43
N GLY A 293 -11.13 -11.25 9.99
CA GLY A 293 -10.87 -10.40 11.15
C GLY A 293 -11.39 -10.97 12.48
N LYS A 294 -11.69 -12.27 12.52
CA LYS A 294 -12.21 -12.93 13.72
C LYS A 294 -11.15 -13.01 14.81
N VAL A 295 -11.47 -12.57 16.02
CA VAL A 295 -10.63 -12.79 17.20
C VAL A 295 -10.60 -14.29 17.55
N LEU A 296 -9.39 -14.85 17.55
CA LEU A 296 -9.12 -16.26 17.85
C LEU A 296 -8.70 -16.46 19.31
N GLN A 297 -7.89 -15.54 19.83
CA GLN A 297 -7.40 -15.57 21.21
C GLN A 297 -7.12 -14.15 21.69
N GLN A 298 -7.31 -13.92 22.99
CA GLN A 298 -6.89 -12.69 23.66
C GLN A 298 -6.09 -13.04 24.92
N THR A 299 -4.94 -12.39 25.08
CA THR A 299 -4.08 -12.49 26.26
C THR A 299 -3.90 -11.08 26.84
N LEU A 300 -3.90 -10.94 28.17
CA LEU A 300 -3.76 -9.63 28.84
C LEU A 300 -2.47 -9.60 29.67
N ASN A 301 -1.86 -8.41 29.78
CA ASN A 301 -0.70 -8.13 30.62
C ASN A 301 0.43 -9.18 30.47
N ALA A 302 0.82 -9.46 29.24
CA ALA A 302 1.81 -10.49 28.92
C ALA A 302 2.87 -9.96 27.95
N ASP A 303 4.08 -10.46 28.11
CA ASP A 303 5.23 -10.20 27.21
C ASP A 303 5.29 -11.18 26.05
N SER A 304 4.30 -12.08 25.92
CA SER A 304 4.30 -13.09 24.87
C SER A 304 2.89 -13.61 24.59
N VAL A 305 2.72 -14.12 23.37
CA VAL A 305 1.50 -14.83 22.97
C VAL A 305 1.88 -16.12 22.27
N ARG A 306 1.29 -17.23 22.73
CA ARG A 306 1.36 -18.54 22.09
C ARG A 306 0.03 -18.80 21.41
N TYR A 307 0.06 -19.20 20.14
CA TYR A 307 -1.11 -19.61 19.39
C TYR A 307 -0.89 -20.92 18.65
N GLN A 308 -1.90 -21.78 18.69
CA GLN A 308 -1.93 -23.10 18.05
C GLN A 308 -3.04 -23.08 17.00
N PHE A 309 -2.71 -23.33 15.74
CA PHE A 309 -3.71 -23.30 14.68
C PHE A 309 -4.71 -24.45 14.83
N SER A 310 -5.99 -24.13 14.73
CA SER A 310 -7.03 -25.14 14.49
C SER A 310 -6.90 -25.71 13.06
N PRO A 311 -7.51 -26.87 12.77
CA PRO A 311 -7.56 -27.41 11.41
C PRO A 311 -8.22 -26.47 10.39
N THR A 312 -9.08 -25.55 10.84
CA THR A 312 -9.80 -24.60 9.98
C THR A 312 -9.14 -23.22 9.88
N ASP A 313 -8.12 -22.95 10.71
CA ASP A 313 -7.42 -21.66 10.66
C ASP A 313 -6.52 -21.62 9.44
N THR A 314 -6.63 -20.56 8.65
CA THR A 314 -5.88 -20.34 7.40
C THR A 314 -4.71 -19.39 7.65
N TYR A 315 -4.94 -18.33 8.43
CA TYR A 315 -3.94 -17.41 8.96
C TYR A 315 -4.25 -16.98 10.39
N ALA A 316 -3.23 -16.45 11.06
CA ALA A 316 -3.35 -15.75 12.32
C ALA A 316 -2.32 -14.60 12.35
N ARG A 317 -2.80 -13.37 12.52
CA ARG A 317 -1.99 -12.17 12.77
C ARG A 317 -2.15 -11.71 14.22
N VAL A 318 -1.20 -10.92 14.70
CA VAL A 318 -1.22 -10.41 16.08
C VAL A 318 -1.34 -8.90 16.09
N PHE A 319 -2.26 -8.41 16.92
CA PHE A 319 -2.31 -7.04 17.37
C PHE A 319 -1.88 -7.00 18.84
N ALA A 320 -0.92 -6.14 19.20
CA ALA A 320 -0.43 -6.02 20.57
C ALA A 320 -0.40 -4.56 21.01
N GLU A 321 -1.04 -4.25 22.14
CA GLU A 321 -1.20 -2.90 22.67
C GLU A 321 -0.30 -2.68 23.87
N GLY A 322 0.64 -1.74 23.74
CA GLY A 322 1.52 -1.25 24.80
C GLY A 322 0.97 0.01 25.49
N LYS A 323 1.86 0.72 26.19
CA LYS A 323 1.50 1.93 26.96
C LYS A 323 1.32 3.18 26.10
N THR A 324 2.22 3.34 25.13
CA THR A 324 2.28 4.49 24.20
C THR A 324 2.24 4.07 22.74
N SER A 325 2.05 2.78 22.43
CA SER A 325 2.05 2.30 21.06
C SER A 325 1.33 0.96 20.91
N ALA A 326 0.80 0.69 19.72
CA ALA A 326 0.31 -0.62 19.33
C ALA A 326 1.11 -1.18 18.13
N LEU A 327 1.24 -2.50 18.09
CA LEU A 327 1.94 -3.25 17.04
C LEU A 327 0.94 -4.05 16.20
N TYR A 328 1.11 -3.97 14.88
CA TYR A 328 0.36 -4.71 13.88
C TYR A 328 1.32 -5.68 13.19
N LEU A 329 1.32 -6.93 13.64
CA LEU A 329 2.23 -7.96 13.14
C LEU A 329 1.62 -8.61 11.89
N ASN A 330 2.47 -8.86 10.90
CA ASN A 330 2.17 -9.68 9.73
C ASN A 330 1.69 -11.08 10.12
N PRO A 331 0.84 -11.71 9.29
CA PRO A 331 0.27 -13.01 9.61
C PRO A 331 1.30 -14.14 9.55
N VAL A 332 1.11 -15.12 10.43
CA VAL A 332 1.54 -16.50 10.17
C VAL A 332 0.39 -17.17 9.40
N PHE A 333 0.67 -17.94 8.35
CA PHE A 333 -0.39 -18.55 7.54
C PHE A 333 0.00 -19.88 6.91
N ARG A 334 -1.01 -20.66 6.48
CA ARG A 334 -0.82 -21.96 5.84
C ARG A 334 -0.27 -21.82 4.43
N TYR A 335 0.70 -22.64 4.08
CA TYR A 335 1.28 -22.69 2.74
C TYR A 335 1.84 -24.09 2.43
N ALA A 336 2.17 -24.34 1.16
CA ALA A 336 2.65 -25.63 0.68
C ALA A 336 4.15 -25.91 0.91
N GLY A 337 4.93 -24.98 1.48
CA GLY A 337 6.36 -25.19 1.75
C GLY A 337 7.32 -25.07 0.55
N ALA A 338 6.82 -24.91 -0.68
CA ALA A 338 7.66 -24.98 -1.88
C ALA A 338 8.47 -23.70 -2.19
N ALA A 339 7.90 -22.53 -1.87
CA ALA A 339 8.50 -21.24 -2.14
C ALA A 339 7.97 -20.19 -1.15
N VAL A 340 8.68 -19.07 -1.02
CA VAL A 340 8.19 -17.91 -0.27
C VAL A 340 6.86 -17.46 -0.86
N PRO A 341 5.79 -17.40 -0.06
CA PRO A 341 4.48 -16.99 -0.57
C PRO A 341 4.51 -15.53 -1.04
N THR A 342 3.95 -15.29 -2.23
CA THR A 342 3.78 -13.95 -2.80
C THR A 342 2.36 -13.79 -3.31
N ASN A 343 1.89 -12.54 -3.40
CA ASN A 343 0.58 -12.23 -3.99
C ASN A 343 0.66 -12.18 -5.53
N TYR A 344 1.70 -12.77 -6.11
CA TYR A 344 1.83 -12.86 -7.55
C TYR A 344 0.84 -13.89 -8.11
N ALA A 345 0.01 -13.46 -9.04
CA ALA A 345 -1.03 -14.27 -9.65
C ALA A 345 -0.68 -14.60 -11.10
N PRO A 346 0.02 -15.71 -11.37
CA PRO A 346 0.33 -16.13 -12.73
C PRO A 346 -0.91 -16.52 -13.54
N ALA A 347 -2.10 -16.60 -12.92
CA ALA A 347 -3.38 -16.88 -13.55
C ALA A 347 -4.15 -15.60 -13.97
N LEU A 348 -3.68 -14.40 -13.61
CA LEU A 348 -4.32 -13.15 -14.04
C LEU A 348 -4.27 -13.02 -15.57
N ARG A 349 -5.42 -12.80 -16.23
CA ARG A 349 -5.50 -12.68 -17.70
C ARG A 349 -6.24 -11.43 -18.12
N VAL A 350 -5.76 -10.79 -19.18
CA VAL A 350 -6.51 -9.74 -19.86
C VAL A 350 -7.63 -10.39 -20.67
N ASN A 351 -8.87 -9.98 -20.43
CA ASN A 351 -10.00 -10.31 -21.26
C ASN A 351 -10.01 -9.40 -22.49
N TYR A 352 -9.37 -9.84 -23.57
CA TYR A 352 -9.23 -9.05 -24.80
C TYR A 352 -10.57 -8.70 -25.45
N PHE A 353 -11.57 -9.57 -25.36
CA PHE A 353 -12.90 -9.31 -25.91
C PHE A 353 -13.62 -8.18 -25.17
N LYS A 354 -13.75 -8.29 -23.84
CA LYS A 354 -14.35 -7.22 -23.00
C LYS A 354 -13.56 -5.93 -23.14
N THR A 355 -12.23 -6.02 -23.17
CA THR A 355 -11.34 -4.85 -23.38
C THR A 355 -11.62 -4.17 -24.71
N GLY A 356 -11.74 -4.93 -25.81
CA GLY A 356 -12.05 -4.40 -27.13
C GLY A 356 -13.39 -3.69 -27.17
N ILE A 357 -14.44 -4.30 -26.60
CA ILE A 357 -15.77 -3.68 -26.48
C ILE A 357 -15.69 -2.36 -25.69
N PHE A 358 -15.02 -2.37 -24.54
CA PHE A 358 -14.88 -1.18 -23.70
C PHE A 358 -14.20 -0.03 -24.47
N ARG A 359 -13.08 -0.31 -25.15
CA ARG A 359 -12.36 0.68 -25.95
C ARG A 359 -13.20 1.22 -27.11
N ILE A 360 -13.94 0.36 -27.81
CA ILE A 360 -14.89 0.80 -28.85
C ILE A 360 -15.93 1.76 -28.25
N ALA A 361 -16.49 1.44 -27.09
CA ALA A 361 -17.45 2.32 -26.42
C ALA A 361 -16.82 3.68 -26.06
N VAL A 362 -15.58 3.70 -25.56
CA VAL A 362 -14.82 4.94 -25.31
C VAL A 362 -14.67 5.76 -26.60
N PHE A 363 -14.27 5.13 -27.72
CA PHE A 363 -14.15 5.84 -29.00
C PHE A 363 -15.48 6.40 -29.50
N LEU A 364 -16.59 5.68 -29.33
CA LEU A 364 -17.92 6.17 -29.68
C LEU A 364 -18.32 7.38 -28.84
N VAL A 365 -18.03 7.36 -27.53
CA VAL A 365 -18.25 8.50 -26.63
C VAL A 365 -17.42 9.71 -27.06
N CYS A 366 -16.12 9.52 -27.33
CA CYS A 366 -15.24 10.58 -27.85
C CYS A 366 -15.73 11.14 -29.19
N GLY A 367 -16.17 10.28 -30.11
CA GLY A 367 -16.77 10.69 -31.39
C GLY A 367 -18.05 11.51 -31.20
N GLY A 368 -18.89 11.12 -30.24
CA GLY A 368 -20.08 11.87 -29.85
C GLY A 368 -19.77 13.25 -29.26
N ILE A 369 -18.76 13.35 -28.39
CA ILE A 369 -18.27 14.61 -27.83
C ILE A 369 -17.78 15.55 -28.95
N LEU A 370 -16.93 15.04 -29.85
CA LEU A 370 -16.44 15.79 -31.00
C LEU A 370 -17.58 16.27 -31.90
N TRP A 371 -18.51 15.38 -32.25
CA TRP A 371 -19.65 15.74 -33.07
C TRP A 371 -20.49 16.86 -32.44
N ARG A 372 -20.80 16.75 -31.13
CA ARG A 372 -21.53 17.79 -30.40
C ARG A 372 -20.78 19.12 -30.38
N TRP A 373 -19.47 19.09 -30.15
CA TRP A 373 -18.63 20.29 -30.22
C TRP A 373 -18.68 20.95 -31.61
N THR A 374 -18.61 20.19 -32.70
CA THR A 374 -18.71 20.77 -34.06
C THR A 374 -20.03 21.50 -34.31
N LEU A 375 -21.15 21.03 -33.73
CA LEU A 375 -22.44 21.70 -33.83
C LEU A 375 -22.46 23.03 -33.08
N ILE A 376 -21.75 23.14 -31.95
CA ILE A 376 -21.63 24.37 -31.16
C ILE A 376 -20.77 25.40 -31.89
N ILE A 377 -19.64 24.99 -32.48
CA ILE A 377 -18.73 25.90 -33.18
C ILE A 377 -19.32 26.44 -34.48
N LYS A 378 -20.14 25.65 -35.18
CA LYS A 378 -20.83 26.06 -36.42
C LYS A 378 -21.99 27.04 -36.21
N ARG A 379 -22.59 27.08 -35.02
CA ARG A 379 -23.60 28.08 -34.64
C ARG A 379 -22.96 29.41 -34.22
#